data_AF-A0A3D1Z9J5-F1
#
_entry.id   AF-A0A3D1Z9J5-F1
#
_cell.length_a   1.000
_cell.length_b   1.000
_cell.length_c   1.000
_cell.angle_alpha   90.00
_cell.angle_beta   90.00
_cell.angle_gamma   90.00
#
_symmetry.space_group_name_H-M   'P 1'
#
loop_
_entity.id
_entity.type
_entity.pdbx_description
1 polymer ?
#
loop_
_entity_poly.entity_id
_entity_poly.type
_entity_poly.pdbx_seq_one_letter_code
_entity_poly.pdbx_strand_id
1 'polypeptide(L)' 'MPINSKYSDQKIEQILAEIAAVLKKHDANPDLSLMIAGNMVTNILNSNVPKSQRKLIADKFSQALLSSIDD' A
#
# COMPACT_ATOMS: atom_id res chain seq x y z
N MET A 1 -12.15 4.26 10.88
CA MET A 1 -13.49 4.01 10.27
C MET A 1 -13.29 3.24 8.97
N PRO A 2 -14.09 2.21 8.65
CA PRO A 2 -13.92 1.52 7.38
C PRO A 2 -14.38 2.47 6.27
N ILE A 3 -13.43 2.87 5.43
CA ILE A 3 -13.74 3.41 4.12
C ILE A 3 -14.52 2.31 3.42
N ASN A 4 -15.81 2.52 3.13
CA ASN A 4 -16.63 1.56 2.36
C ASN A 4 -15.85 1.17 1.11
N SER A 5 -15.22 -0.01 1.16
CA SER A 5 -14.23 -0.38 0.17
C SER A 5 -14.99 -0.72 -1.10
N LYS A 6 -14.59 -0.12 -2.23
CA LYS A 6 -15.20 -0.43 -3.54
C LYS A 6 -14.94 -1.88 -3.97
N TYR A 7 -14.16 -2.62 -3.20
CA TYR A 7 -13.80 -4.01 -3.41
C TYR A 7 -14.30 -4.85 -2.22
N SER A 8 -14.71 -6.08 -2.48
CA SER A 8 -15.03 -7.04 -1.43
C SER A 8 -13.85 -7.18 -0.47
N ASP A 9 -14.14 -7.12 0.83
CA ASP A 9 -13.16 -7.30 1.90
C ASP A 9 -12.36 -8.60 1.72
N GLN A 10 -13.03 -9.68 1.30
CA GLN A 10 -12.40 -10.98 1.02
C GLN A 10 -11.31 -10.90 -0.06
N LYS A 11 -11.55 -10.12 -1.14
CA LYS A 11 -10.55 -9.96 -2.21
C LYS A 11 -9.34 -9.17 -1.72
N ILE A 12 -9.57 -8.15 -0.89
CA ILE A 12 -8.48 -7.35 -0.30
C ILE A 12 -7.64 -8.22 0.64
N GLU A 13 -8.29 -8.94 1.55
CA GLU A 13 -7.64 -9.83 2.52
C GLU A 13 -6.80 -10.91 1.82
N GLN A 14 -7.33 -11.54 0.77
CA GLN A 14 -6.59 -12.54 0.00
C GLN A 14 -5.31 -11.95 -0.60
N ILE A 15 -5.40 -10.79 -1.26
CA ILE A 15 -4.24 -10.15 -1.89
C ILE A 15 -3.20 -9.75 -0.83
N LEU A 16 -3.65 -9.22 0.31
CA LEU A 16 -2.75 -8.89 1.42
C LEU A 16 -2.03 -10.12 1.98
N ALA A 17 -2.75 -11.23 2.15
CA ALA A 17 -2.18 -12.49 2.61
C ALA A 17 -1.12 -13.03 1.63
N GLU A 18 -1.38 -12.95 0.32
CA GLU A 18 -0.43 -13.35 -0.71
C GLU A 18 0.84 -12.49 -0.69
N ILE A 19 0.70 -11.15 -0.56
CA ILE A 19 1.84 -10.24 -0.43
C ILE A 19 2.66 -10.56 0.82
N ALA A 20 1.99 -10.75 1.97
CA ALA A 20 2.67 -11.10 3.22
C ALA A 20 3.41 -12.45 3.14
N ALA A 21 2.81 -13.44 2.47
CA ALA A 21 3.44 -14.73 2.23
C ALA A 21 4.70 -14.61 1.36
N VAL A 22 4.69 -13.74 0.34
CA VAL A 22 5.88 -13.47 -0.49
C VAL A 22 6.98 -12.80 0.33
N LEU A 23 6.66 -11.79 1.14
CA LEU A 23 7.65 -11.13 2.01
C LEU A 23 8.28 -12.13 2.99
N LYS A 24 7.47 -12.99 3.61
CA LYS A 24 7.93 -14.05 4.52
C LYS A 24 8.81 -15.08 3.80
N LYS A 25 8.43 -15.50 2.59
CA LYS A 25 9.19 -16.47 1.78
C LYS A 25 10.63 -16.01 1.50
N HIS A 26 10.84 -14.69 1.43
CA HIS A 26 12.14 -14.08 1.17
C HIS A 26 12.83 -13.55 2.44
N ASP A 27 12.34 -13.93 3.63
CA ASP A 27 12.87 -13.48 4.93
C ASP A 27 13.03 -11.95 5.01
N ALA A 28 12.09 -11.22 4.40
CA ALA A 28 12.14 -9.77 4.36
C ALA A 28 11.92 -9.21 5.78
N ASN A 29 12.96 -8.58 6.32
CA ASN A 29 12.85 -7.85 7.58
C ASN A 29 11.92 -6.63 7.43
N PRO A 30 11.55 -5.94 8.53
CA PRO A 30 10.66 -4.78 8.47
C PRO A 30 11.17 -3.68 7.52
N ASP A 31 12.46 -3.36 7.56
CA ASP A 31 13.07 -2.32 6.71
C ASP A 31 12.94 -2.64 5.22
N LEU A 32 13.27 -3.87 4.82
CA LEU A 32 13.16 -4.35 3.44
C LEU A 32 11.69 -4.39 2.99
N SER A 33 10.80 -4.84 3.86
CA SER A 33 9.35 -4.88 3.59
C SER A 33 8.79 -3.48 3.35
N LEU A 34 9.16 -2.50 4.17
CA LEU A 34 8.77 -1.10 4.01
C LEU A 34 9.35 -0.48 2.72
N MET A 35 10.61 -0.77 2.40
CA MET A 35 11.23 -0.33 1.15
C MET A 35 10.48 -0.89 -0.07
N ILE A 36 10.13 -2.17 -0.05
CA ILE A 36 9.38 -2.82 -1.13
C ILE A 36 7.98 -2.21 -1.26
N ALA A 37 7.26 -2.00 -0.15
CA ALA A 37 5.95 -1.35 -0.16
C ALA A 37 6.00 0.07 -0.75
N GLY A 38 7.01 0.87 -0.36
CA GLY A 38 7.23 2.20 -0.91
C GLY A 38 7.50 2.20 -2.41
N ASN A 39 8.29 1.23 -2.90
CA ASN A 39 8.55 1.06 -4.34
C ASN A 39 7.28 0.66 -5.10
N MET A 40 6.44 -0.23 -4.54
CA MET A 40 5.16 -0.60 -5.14
C MET A 40 4.25 0.63 -5.30
N VAL A 41 4.07 1.43 -4.24
CA VAL A 41 3.27 2.66 -4.30
C VAL A 41 3.83 3.63 -5.34
N THR A 42 5.15 3.83 -5.34
CA THR A 42 5.83 4.71 -6.32
C THR A 42 5.60 4.25 -7.76
N ASN A 43 5.67 2.94 -8.03
CA ASN A 43 5.43 2.38 -9.35
C ASN A 43 3.97 2.57 -9.82
N ILE A 44 3.00 2.39 -8.92
CA ILE A 44 1.58 2.64 -9.21
C ILE A 44 1.36 4.10 -9.58
N LEU A 45 1.91 5.04 -8.79
CA LEU A 45 1.79 6.47 -9.08
C LEU A 45 2.44 6.83 -10.42
N ASN A 46 3.59 6.25 -10.72
CA ASN A 46 4.30 6.55 -11.97
C ASN A 46 3.68 5.94 -13.22
N SER A 47 2.98 4.81 -13.08
CA SER A 47 2.43 4.06 -14.22
C SER A 47 0.95 4.34 -14.46
N ASN A 48 0.16 4.52 -13.40
CA ASN A 48 -1.30 4.54 -13.47
C ASN A 48 -1.92 5.90 -13.14
N VAL A 49 -1.11 6.89 -12.72
CA VAL A 49 -1.60 8.23 -12.35
C VAL A 49 -1.01 9.31 -13.27
N PRO A 50 -1.84 10.24 -13.77
CA PRO A 50 -1.36 11.41 -14.52
C PRO A 50 -0.32 12.20 -13.74
N LYS A 51 0.76 12.63 -14.40
CA LYS A 51 1.88 13.36 -13.76
C LYS A 51 1.42 14.53 -12.87
N SER A 52 0.40 15.27 -13.30
CA SER A 52 -0.17 16.42 -12.57
C SER A 52 -0.84 16.05 -11.25
N GLN A 53 -1.26 14.80 -11.06
CA GLN A 53 -2.01 14.36 -9.88
C GLN A 53 -1.15 13.54 -8.90
N ARG A 54 0.02 13.05 -9.30
CA ARG A 54 0.84 12.12 -8.50
C ARG A 54 1.14 12.62 -7.10
N LYS A 55 1.61 13.87 -6.97
CA LYS A 55 1.94 14.46 -5.66
C LYS A 55 0.71 14.55 -4.75
N LEU A 56 -0.40 15.06 -5.28
CA LEU A 56 -1.65 15.17 -4.53
C LEU A 56 -2.14 13.80 -4.02
N ILE A 57 -2.05 12.76 -4.86
CA ILE A 57 -2.44 11.40 -4.46
C ILE A 57 -1.45 10.81 -3.44
N ALA A 58 -0.15 11.03 -3.62
CA ALA A 58 0.87 10.60 -2.66
C ALA A 58 0.66 11.23 -1.27
N ASP A 59 0.34 12.52 -1.22
CA ASP A 59 0.06 13.24 0.03
C ASP A 59 -1.19 12.68 0.72
N LYS A 60 -2.25 12.38 -0.04
CA LYS A 60 -3.45 11.76 0.54
C LYS A 60 -3.19 10.34 1.05
N PHE A 61 -2.37 9.57 0.33
CA PHE A 61 -1.97 8.23 0.73
C PHE A 61 -1.16 8.26 2.04
N SER A 62 -0.20 9.17 2.16
CA SER A 62 0.62 9.28 3.38
C SER A 62 -0.21 9.70 4.60
N GLN A 63 -1.15 10.64 4.43
CA GLN A 63 -2.05 11.03 5.52
C GLN A 63 -2.97 9.87 5.96
N ALA A 64 -3.48 9.09 5.02
CA ALA A 64 -4.28 7.91 5.33
C ALA A 64 -3.46 6.84 6.06
N LEU A 65 -2.20 6.63 5.65
CA LEU A 65 -1.28 5.73 6.34
C LEU A 65 -1.05 6.18 7.79
N LEU A 66 -0.71 7.45 8.00
CA LEU A 66 -0.50 8.00 9.35
C LEU A 66 -1.75 7.86 10.23
N SER A 67 -2.93 8.06 9.66
CA SER A 67 -4.21 7.93 10.37
C SER A 67 -4.61 6.48 10.68
N SER A 68 -3.92 5.49 10.10
CA SER A 68 -4.22 4.06 10.25
C SER A 68 -3.26 3.35 11.21
N ILE A 69 -2.25 4.05 11.74
CA ILE A 69 -1.33 3.51 12.73
C ILE A 69 -1.96 3.78 14.10
N ASP A 70 -2.18 2.71 14.87
CA ASP A 70 -2.65 2.81 16.25
C ASP A 70 -1.55 3.42 17.14
N ASP A 71 -1.94 4.20 18.16
CA ASP A 71 -1.02 4.81 19.15
C ASP A 71 -0.31 3.75 20.03
#